data_AF-A0A523JK58-F1
#
_entry.id   AF-A0A523JK58-F1
#
_cell.length_a   1.000
_cell.length_b   1.000
_cell.length_c   1.000
_cell.angle_alpha   90.00
_cell.angle_beta   90.00
_cell.angle_gamma   90.00
#
_symmetry.space_group_name_H-M   'P 1'
#
loop_
_entity.id
_entity.type
_entity.pdbx_description
1 polymer ?
#
loop_
_entity_poly.entity_id
_entity_poly.type
_entity_poly.pdbx_seq_one_letter_code
_entity_poly.pdbx_strand_id
1 'polypeptide(L)'
;MKKLAVCLILFSFNLKAEPFFNKKYRKSCSKYVNLMRRNWSMHREVPNLDQGPVGICYSHAATTLIDMYRDIHMPKYSKRIALSNPQYTALLYHMEYPGGSYLGKSNTLDGGWAQKAIDAVRKHGMCRFDVINRSMQNFSKENQISTRDWYAFTEWFLEFYDKKTQRELQRAPNKSKALKDIFSRYTKRKRIEDFYNYADFTKIFNSMKPYLLTASYKDYAKDVFGQCFKKENIYLPTKRLPKIITHRGIGGKAKRIIKELDKKNPVGITYTADVLRGGRKWYHDIKYFWKSPNHQSVIVGKRVRNKKCEFLLKNSWGNYCKYSWECQKDPGGRELGIWMDADTLMTATSDIFYFDVRK
;
A
#
# COMPACT_ATOMS: atom_id res chain seq x y z
N MET A 1 41.90 67.15 14.99
CA MET A 1 41.94 65.68 15.05
C MET A 1 41.12 65.19 16.23
N LYS A 2 40.02 64.46 15.99
CA LYS A 2 39.38 63.52 16.93
C LYS A 2 38.24 62.82 16.17
N LYS A 3 38.54 61.66 15.57
CA LYS A 3 37.53 60.79 14.94
C LYS A 3 36.89 59.97 16.07
N LEU A 4 35.59 60.17 16.30
CA LEU A 4 34.79 59.34 17.19
C LEU A 4 34.53 57.99 16.49
N ALA A 5 35.08 56.91 17.02
CA ALA A 5 34.77 55.56 16.60
C ALA A 5 33.45 55.13 17.25
N VAL A 6 32.36 55.12 16.47
CA VAL A 6 31.08 54.55 16.90
C VAL A 6 31.21 53.02 16.79
N CYS A 7 31.39 52.37 17.95
CA CYS A 7 31.39 50.92 18.06
C CYS A 7 29.93 50.44 17.97
N LEU A 8 29.52 49.99 16.79
CA LEU A 8 28.22 49.35 16.55
C LEU A 8 28.26 47.94 17.16
N ILE A 9 27.80 47.81 18.41
CA ILE A 9 27.51 46.52 19.01
C ILE A 9 26.28 45.95 18.31
N LEU A 10 26.50 45.13 17.29
CA LEU A 10 25.48 44.28 16.69
C LEU A 10 25.08 43.25 17.76
N PHE A 11 24.05 43.57 18.53
CA PHE A 11 23.30 42.57 19.29
C PHE A 11 22.67 41.62 18.26
N SER A 12 23.33 40.49 18.03
CA SER A 12 22.78 39.32 17.38
C SER A 12 21.58 38.86 18.22
N PHE A 13 20.42 39.47 18.01
CA PHE A 13 19.15 38.90 18.43
C PHE A 13 19.04 37.57 17.70
N ASN A 14 19.50 36.50 18.35
CA ASN A 14 19.01 35.15 18.15
C ASN A 14 17.51 35.17 18.51
N LEU A 15 16.71 35.81 17.66
CA LEU A 15 15.31 35.50 17.51
C LEU A 15 15.32 34.03 17.10
N LYS A 16 15.25 33.15 18.10
CA LYS A 16 14.78 31.78 17.94
C LYS A 16 13.44 31.95 17.27
N ALA A 17 13.44 31.92 15.94
CA ALA A 17 12.23 31.84 15.14
C ALA A 17 11.56 30.57 15.63
N GLU A 18 10.63 30.69 16.58
CA GLU A 18 9.75 29.59 16.91
C GLU A 18 9.12 29.23 15.58
N PRO A 19 9.38 28.03 15.04
CA PRO A 19 8.90 27.69 13.72
C PRO A 19 7.39 27.88 13.73
N PHE A 20 6.91 28.80 12.89
CA PHE A 20 5.52 29.22 12.72
C PHE A 20 4.54 28.07 12.38
N PHE A 21 5.04 26.84 12.36
CA PHE A 21 4.38 25.67 11.84
C PHE A 21 3.27 25.08 12.72
N ASN A 22 3.13 25.44 14.01
CA ASN A 22 2.46 24.53 14.94
C ASN A 22 1.13 24.98 15.59
N LYS A 23 0.55 26.15 15.23
CA LYS A 23 -0.74 26.59 15.82
C LYS A 23 -1.97 26.11 15.05
N LYS A 24 -1.86 25.78 13.76
CA LYS A 24 -3.00 25.71 12.83
C LYS A 24 -4.07 24.66 13.15
N TYR A 25 -3.72 23.56 13.83
CA TYR A 25 -4.68 22.51 14.19
C TYR A 25 -4.35 21.80 15.52
N ARG A 26 -3.49 22.39 16.35
CA ARG A 26 -3.12 21.85 17.66
C ARG A 26 -4.33 21.62 18.57
N LYS A 27 -5.29 22.56 18.59
CA LYS A 27 -6.52 22.43 19.40
C LYS A 27 -7.35 21.22 18.95
N SER A 28 -7.52 21.02 17.65
CA SER A 28 -8.27 19.88 17.09
C SER A 28 -7.54 18.53 17.23
N CYS A 29 -6.20 18.55 17.25
CA CYS A 29 -5.39 17.33 17.42
C CYS A 29 -5.22 16.90 18.90
N SER A 30 -5.61 17.75 19.85
CA SER A 30 -5.41 17.52 21.31
C SER A 30 -5.92 16.17 21.82
N LYS A 31 -7.05 15.69 21.28
CA LYS A 31 -7.59 14.38 21.63
C LYS A 31 -6.76 13.25 21.01
N TYR A 32 -6.15 12.43 21.85
CA TYR A 32 -5.50 11.19 21.46
C TYR A 32 -6.52 10.23 20.83
N VAL A 33 -6.18 9.70 19.65
CA VAL A 33 -6.93 8.64 18.98
C VAL A 33 -5.95 7.60 18.51
N ASN A 34 -6.25 6.33 18.82
CA ASN A 34 -5.61 5.18 18.21
C ASN A 34 -6.72 4.20 17.86
N LEU A 35 -6.86 3.87 16.59
CA LEU A 35 -7.89 2.97 16.07
C LEU A 35 -7.44 1.50 16.10
N MET A 36 -6.17 1.23 16.39
CA MET A 36 -5.68 -0.12 16.67
C MET A 36 -6.09 -0.51 18.10
N ARG A 37 -6.36 -1.79 18.36
CA ARG A 37 -6.76 -2.21 19.71
C ARG A 37 -5.53 -2.52 20.56
N ARG A 38 -5.75 -2.61 21.87
CA ARG A 38 -4.69 -2.79 22.87
C ARG A 38 -4.25 -4.25 23.04
N ASN A 39 -5.10 -5.24 22.73
CA ASN A 39 -4.86 -6.65 23.04
C ASN A 39 -4.65 -7.49 21.77
N TRP A 40 -3.38 -7.62 21.42
CA TRP A 40 -2.89 -8.18 20.17
C TRP A 40 -2.89 -9.71 20.16
N SER A 41 -3.96 -10.32 19.65
CA SER A 41 -3.89 -11.71 19.16
C SER A 41 -3.95 -11.71 17.63
N MET A 42 -3.16 -12.55 16.97
CA MET A 42 -3.02 -12.62 15.50
C MET A 42 -4.35 -12.79 14.72
N HIS A 43 -5.44 -13.08 15.43
CA HIS A 43 -6.76 -13.32 14.86
C HIS A 43 -7.77 -12.20 15.09
N ARG A 44 -7.41 -11.09 15.77
CA ARG A 44 -8.37 -10.07 16.23
C ARG A 44 -8.14 -8.65 15.68
N GLU A 45 -7.09 -8.41 14.89
CA GLU A 45 -6.71 -7.06 14.43
C GLU A 45 -6.08 -7.07 13.03
N VAL A 46 -6.03 -5.90 12.40
CA VAL A 46 -5.40 -5.69 11.09
C VAL A 46 -3.88 -5.57 11.25
N PRO A 47 -3.09 -6.56 10.78
CA PRO A 47 -1.65 -6.56 10.97
C PRO A 47 -0.99 -5.39 10.23
N ASN A 48 0.19 -5.01 10.68
CA ASN A 48 1.08 -4.24 9.81
C ASN A 48 1.64 -5.22 8.77
N LEU A 49 1.48 -4.87 7.49
CA LEU A 49 1.73 -5.79 6.39
C LEU A 49 3.12 -5.54 5.80
N ASP A 50 3.69 -6.56 5.16
CA ASP A 50 4.91 -6.44 4.39
C ASP A 50 4.58 -6.74 2.93
N GLN A 51 4.77 -5.75 2.06
CA GLN A 51 4.61 -5.92 0.62
C GLN A 51 5.76 -6.70 -0.01
N GLY A 52 6.86 -6.91 0.73
CA GLY A 52 8.06 -7.57 0.24
C GLY A 52 8.60 -6.89 -1.03
N PRO A 53 9.23 -7.67 -1.92
CA PRO A 53 9.68 -7.15 -3.22
C PRO A 53 8.51 -6.77 -4.15
N VAL A 54 7.33 -7.37 -3.92
CA VAL A 54 6.12 -7.29 -4.77
C VAL A 54 5.57 -5.89 -4.97
N GLY A 55 5.87 -4.99 -4.03
CA GLY A 55 5.53 -3.58 -4.19
C GLY A 55 4.02 -3.27 -4.12
N ILE A 56 3.14 -4.19 -3.74
CA ILE A 56 1.67 -4.02 -3.72
C ILE A 56 1.12 -3.00 -2.69
N CYS A 57 1.80 -1.89 -2.45
CA CYS A 57 1.46 -0.86 -1.46
C CYS A 57 0.02 -0.37 -1.57
N TYR A 58 -0.49 -0.18 -2.79
CA TYR A 58 -1.88 0.25 -3.04
C TYR A 58 -2.89 -0.78 -2.53
N SER A 59 -2.66 -2.05 -2.79
CA SER A 59 -3.54 -3.13 -2.33
C SER A 59 -3.39 -3.38 -0.83
N HIS A 60 -2.22 -3.17 -0.26
CA HIS A 60 -2.03 -3.15 1.20
C HIS A 60 -2.79 -2.00 1.87
N ALA A 61 -2.71 -0.79 1.32
CA ALA A 61 -3.46 0.35 1.84
C ALA A 61 -4.98 0.12 1.71
N ALA A 62 -5.44 -0.44 0.58
CA ALA A 62 -6.83 -0.81 0.35
C ALA A 62 -7.33 -1.83 1.38
N THR A 63 -6.64 -2.96 1.52
CA THR A 63 -7.02 -4.02 2.47
C THR A 63 -6.96 -3.55 3.92
N THR A 64 -5.93 -2.80 4.29
CA THR A 64 -5.83 -2.20 5.63
C THR A 64 -7.03 -1.30 5.91
N LEU A 65 -7.38 -0.42 4.96
CA LEU A 65 -8.52 0.49 5.12
C LEU A 65 -9.85 -0.27 5.22
N ILE A 66 -10.06 -1.27 4.35
CA ILE A 66 -11.25 -2.14 4.36
C ILE A 66 -11.38 -2.87 5.70
N ASP A 67 -10.33 -3.54 6.16
CA ASP A 67 -10.40 -4.37 7.35
C ASP A 67 -10.59 -3.54 8.62
N MET A 68 -9.94 -2.38 8.70
CA MET A 68 -10.15 -1.45 9.81
C MET A 68 -11.57 -0.88 9.81
N TYR A 69 -12.09 -0.49 8.64
CA TYR A 69 -13.46 -0.02 8.54
C TYR A 69 -14.45 -1.10 9.01
N ARG A 70 -14.29 -2.33 8.56
CA ARG A 70 -15.14 -3.46 8.96
C ARG A 70 -15.06 -3.73 10.46
N ASP A 71 -13.86 -3.68 11.03
CA ASP A 71 -13.67 -3.93 12.46
C ASP A 71 -14.36 -2.89 13.35
N ILE A 72 -14.39 -1.64 12.89
CA ILE A 72 -14.91 -0.50 13.65
C ILE A 72 -16.41 -0.33 13.44
N HIS A 73 -16.89 -0.46 12.21
CA HIS A 73 -18.24 -0.02 11.83
C HIS A 73 -19.22 -1.16 11.51
N MET A 74 -18.77 -2.40 11.32
CA MET A 74 -19.67 -3.51 10.97
C MET A 74 -19.99 -4.40 12.17
N PRO A 75 -21.20 -5.02 12.19
CA PRO A 75 -21.54 -6.03 13.19
C PRO A 75 -20.52 -7.16 13.20
N LYS A 76 -20.06 -7.53 14.40
CA LYS A 76 -19.11 -8.62 14.60
C LYS A 76 -19.87 -9.93 14.77
N TYR A 77 -19.97 -10.70 13.70
CA TYR A 77 -20.54 -12.05 13.75
C TYR A 77 -19.55 -13.09 14.31
N SER A 78 -18.27 -12.74 14.44
CA SER A 78 -17.26 -13.60 15.03
C SER A 78 -16.25 -12.80 15.84
N LYS A 79 -15.54 -13.48 16.76
CA LYS A 79 -14.41 -12.88 17.50
C LYS A 79 -13.20 -12.58 16.60
N ARG A 80 -13.16 -13.11 15.38
CA ARG A 80 -12.05 -12.97 14.43
C ARG A 80 -12.40 -11.97 13.32
N ILE A 81 -11.45 -11.12 12.98
CA ILE A 81 -11.58 -10.27 11.78
C ILE A 81 -11.32 -11.16 10.57
N ALA A 82 -12.27 -11.16 9.64
CA ALA A 82 -12.12 -11.77 8.34
C ALA A 82 -11.17 -10.92 7.48
N LEU A 83 -9.86 -11.07 7.68
CA LEU A 83 -8.83 -10.27 7.01
C LEU A 83 -8.89 -10.40 5.49
N SER A 84 -8.70 -9.28 4.83
CA SER A 84 -8.59 -9.17 3.38
C SER A 84 -7.19 -9.58 2.93
N ASN A 85 -7.09 -10.18 1.75
CA ASN A 85 -5.80 -10.57 1.17
C ASN A 85 -5.32 -9.51 0.15
N PRO A 86 -4.15 -8.88 0.37
CA PRO A 86 -3.62 -7.83 -0.51
C PRO A 86 -3.34 -8.31 -1.93
N GLN A 87 -2.85 -9.54 -2.10
CA GLN A 87 -2.57 -10.10 -3.42
C GLN A 87 -3.86 -10.27 -4.20
N TYR A 88 -4.86 -10.98 -3.64
CA TYR A 88 -6.17 -11.13 -4.26
C TYR A 88 -6.81 -9.76 -4.59
N THR A 89 -6.64 -8.76 -3.71
CA THR A 89 -7.08 -7.38 -3.97
C THR A 89 -6.40 -6.76 -5.18
N ALA A 90 -5.08 -6.94 -5.31
CA ALA A 90 -4.34 -6.52 -6.48
C ALA A 90 -4.84 -7.24 -7.75
N LEU A 91 -5.12 -8.55 -7.66
CA LEU A 91 -5.67 -9.30 -8.79
C LEU A 91 -7.02 -8.74 -9.23
N LEU A 92 -7.95 -8.52 -8.28
CA LEU A 92 -9.26 -7.93 -8.56
C LEU A 92 -9.14 -6.54 -9.21
N TYR A 93 -8.21 -5.70 -8.73
CA TYR A 93 -7.93 -4.41 -9.34
C TYR A 93 -7.54 -4.56 -10.82
N HIS A 94 -6.59 -5.44 -11.14
CA HIS A 94 -6.13 -5.62 -12.53
C HIS A 94 -7.19 -6.27 -13.42
N MET A 95 -8.03 -7.17 -12.88
CA MET A 95 -9.16 -7.73 -13.62
C MET A 95 -10.18 -6.66 -14.01
N GLU A 96 -10.44 -5.69 -13.12
CA GLU A 96 -11.45 -4.66 -13.32
C GLU A 96 -10.94 -3.47 -14.13
N TYR A 97 -9.66 -3.13 -13.99
CA TYR A 97 -9.05 -1.94 -14.60
C TYR A 97 -7.87 -2.33 -15.49
N PRO A 98 -8.09 -3.12 -16.57
CA PRO A 98 -7.00 -3.48 -17.48
C PRO A 98 -6.39 -2.22 -18.09
N GLY A 99 -5.07 -2.04 -17.92
CA GLY A 99 -4.35 -0.88 -18.45
C GLY A 99 -4.53 0.44 -17.69
N GLY A 100 -5.14 0.42 -16.50
CA GLY A 100 -5.28 1.60 -15.63
C GLY A 100 -3.93 2.09 -15.08
N SER A 101 -3.23 2.95 -15.81
CA SER A 101 -1.90 3.45 -15.43
C SER A 101 -1.96 4.75 -14.61
N TYR A 102 -1.05 4.87 -13.64
CA TYR A 102 -0.45 6.14 -13.24
C TYR A 102 1.07 5.99 -13.40
N LEU A 103 1.71 6.91 -14.12
CA LEU A 103 3.18 7.03 -14.25
C LEU A 103 3.93 5.77 -14.75
N GLY A 104 3.37 5.00 -15.69
CA GLY A 104 4.13 4.00 -16.45
C GLY A 104 4.33 2.63 -15.80
N LYS A 105 3.96 2.43 -14.53
CA LYS A 105 3.87 1.09 -13.89
C LYS A 105 2.50 0.43 -14.10
N SER A 106 1.92 0.52 -15.30
CA SER A 106 0.53 0.07 -15.57
C SER A 106 0.30 -1.43 -15.39
N ASN A 107 1.37 -2.22 -15.44
CA ASN A 107 1.26 -3.64 -15.68
C ASN A 107 1.71 -4.48 -14.47
N THR A 108 2.43 -3.90 -13.50
CA THR A 108 2.88 -4.61 -12.31
C THR A 108 1.77 -4.67 -11.24
N LEU A 109 1.81 -5.65 -10.33
CA LEU A 109 0.92 -5.69 -9.14
C LEU A 109 1.06 -4.44 -8.24
N ASP A 110 2.24 -3.81 -8.26
CA ASP A 110 2.56 -2.54 -7.59
C ASP A 110 1.84 -1.36 -8.26
N GLY A 111 1.34 -1.47 -9.48
CA GLY A 111 0.59 -0.41 -10.13
C GLY A 111 -0.84 -0.28 -9.58
N GLY A 112 -1.26 0.92 -9.19
CA GLY A 112 -2.69 1.17 -9.02
C GLY A 112 -3.08 2.35 -8.16
N TRP A 113 -4.30 2.26 -7.62
CA TRP A 113 -4.89 3.20 -6.69
C TRP A 113 -5.70 2.40 -5.67
N ALA A 114 -5.41 2.53 -4.37
CA ALA A 114 -6.16 1.81 -3.34
C ALA A 114 -7.67 2.04 -3.47
N GLN A 115 -8.10 3.23 -3.88
CA GLN A 115 -9.51 3.57 -4.11
C GLN A 115 -10.16 2.64 -5.14
N LYS A 116 -9.51 2.46 -6.30
CA LYS A 116 -9.98 1.56 -7.36
C LYS A 116 -9.88 0.11 -6.92
N ALA A 117 -8.85 -0.27 -6.16
CA ALA A 117 -8.76 -1.60 -5.60
C ALA A 117 -9.93 -1.88 -4.63
N ILE A 118 -10.32 -0.91 -3.80
CA ILE A 118 -11.51 -0.98 -2.95
C ILE A 118 -12.78 -1.10 -3.79
N ASP A 119 -12.91 -0.34 -4.89
CA ASP A 119 -14.05 -0.45 -5.79
C ASP A 119 -14.14 -1.84 -6.45
N ALA A 120 -13.00 -2.43 -6.84
CA ALA A 120 -12.93 -3.80 -7.35
C ALA A 120 -13.37 -4.82 -6.28
N VAL A 121 -12.92 -4.66 -5.03
CA VAL A 121 -13.37 -5.48 -3.90
C VAL A 121 -14.86 -5.29 -3.62
N ARG A 122 -15.41 -4.08 -3.76
CA ARG A 122 -16.85 -3.80 -3.62
C ARG A 122 -17.65 -4.50 -4.72
N LYS A 123 -17.13 -4.55 -5.95
CA LYS A 123 -17.79 -5.24 -7.08
C LYS A 123 -17.75 -6.75 -6.94
N HIS A 124 -16.58 -7.32 -6.68
CA HIS A 124 -16.36 -8.77 -6.74
C HIS A 124 -16.55 -9.48 -5.39
N GLY A 125 -16.33 -8.77 -4.28
CA GLY A 125 -16.27 -9.34 -2.94
C GLY A 125 -14.85 -9.76 -2.58
N MET A 126 -14.52 -9.73 -1.28
CA MET A 126 -13.25 -10.24 -0.77
C MET A 126 -13.40 -11.74 -0.50
N CYS A 127 -12.50 -12.54 -1.04
CA CYS A 127 -12.52 -13.99 -0.83
C CYS A 127 -12.09 -14.35 0.61
N ARG A 128 -12.66 -15.44 1.14
CA ARG A 128 -12.24 -15.98 2.43
C ARG A 128 -10.78 -16.44 2.38
N PHE A 129 -10.05 -16.19 3.47
CA PHE A 129 -8.61 -16.44 3.52
C PHE A 129 -8.26 -17.93 3.35
N ASP A 130 -9.06 -18.82 3.94
CA ASP A 130 -8.89 -20.28 3.80
C ASP A 130 -9.11 -20.76 2.35
N VAL A 131 -10.03 -20.13 1.63
CA VAL A 131 -10.29 -20.43 0.21
C VAL A 131 -9.13 -19.94 -0.66
N ILE A 132 -8.61 -18.74 -0.41
CA ILE A 132 -7.41 -18.22 -1.10
C ILE A 132 -6.22 -19.15 -0.89
N ASN A 133 -5.92 -19.55 0.35
CA ASN A 133 -4.82 -20.46 0.66
C ASN A 133 -4.97 -21.80 -0.03
N ARG A 134 -6.15 -22.40 0.02
CA ARG A 134 -6.43 -23.68 -0.65
C ARG A 134 -6.27 -23.56 -2.17
N SER A 135 -6.74 -22.46 -2.75
CA SER A 135 -6.63 -22.18 -4.18
C SER A 135 -5.17 -22.10 -4.62
N MET A 136 -4.33 -21.37 -3.87
CA MET A 136 -2.89 -21.30 -4.13
C MET A 136 -2.20 -22.65 -3.93
N GLN A 137 -2.53 -23.40 -2.87
CA GLN A 137 -1.96 -24.72 -2.62
C GLN A 137 -2.30 -25.73 -3.70
N ASN A 138 -3.55 -25.75 -4.16
CA ASN A 138 -3.98 -26.62 -5.26
C ASN A 138 -3.22 -26.29 -6.54
N PHE A 139 -3.17 -25.01 -6.93
CA PHE A 139 -2.44 -24.58 -8.11
C PHE A 139 -0.94 -24.92 -8.01
N SER A 140 -0.31 -24.65 -6.86
CA SER A 140 1.08 -25.00 -6.58
C SER A 140 1.33 -26.50 -6.72
N LYS A 141 0.46 -27.34 -6.15
CA LYS A 141 0.57 -28.80 -6.19
C LYS A 141 0.40 -29.35 -7.61
N GLU A 142 -0.62 -28.91 -8.33
CA GLU A 142 -0.90 -29.32 -9.72
C GLU A 142 0.27 -29.01 -10.65
N ASN A 143 0.96 -27.89 -10.41
CA ASN A 143 2.08 -27.44 -11.23
C ASN A 143 3.45 -27.84 -10.68
N GLN A 144 3.52 -28.53 -9.54
CA GLN A 144 4.75 -28.94 -8.85
C GLN A 144 5.70 -27.77 -8.54
N ILE A 145 5.14 -26.65 -8.06
CA ILE A 145 5.87 -25.42 -7.70
C ILE A 145 5.59 -25.07 -6.23
N SER A 146 6.54 -24.44 -5.53
CA SER A 146 6.25 -23.99 -4.16
C SER A 146 5.29 -22.79 -4.15
N THR A 147 4.58 -22.57 -3.05
CA THR A 147 3.72 -21.39 -2.90
C THR A 147 4.54 -20.09 -2.90
N ARG A 148 5.77 -20.11 -2.36
CA ARG A 148 6.69 -18.97 -2.42
C ARG A 148 7.00 -18.62 -3.88
N ASP A 149 7.27 -19.63 -4.69
CA ASP A 149 7.60 -19.45 -6.09
C ASP A 149 6.39 -18.89 -6.83
N TRP A 150 5.21 -19.48 -6.62
CA TRP A 150 3.97 -18.97 -7.19
C TRP A 150 3.74 -17.48 -6.91
N TYR A 151 4.05 -17.00 -5.70
CA TYR A 151 3.95 -15.58 -5.35
C TYR A 151 4.89 -14.71 -6.19
N ALA A 152 6.18 -15.02 -6.20
CA ALA A 152 7.17 -14.27 -6.96
C ALA A 152 6.92 -14.33 -8.48
N PHE A 153 6.34 -15.43 -8.97
CA PHE A 153 5.96 -15.55 -10.38
C PHE A 153 4.67 -14.82 -10.74
N THR A 154 3.69 -14.71 -9.83
CA THR A 154 2.48 -13.91 -10.09
C THR A 154 2.84 -12.42 -10.18
N GLU A 155 3.76 -11.95 -9.34
CA GLU A 155 4.37 -10.63 -9.46
C GLU A 155 5.03 -10.46 -10.84
N TRP A 156 5.93 -11.38 -11.17
CA TRP A 156 6.72 -11.30 -12.37
C TRP A 156 5.88 -11.44 -13.65
N PHE A 157 4.86 -12.29 -13.66
CA PHE A 157 3.88 -12.39 -14.75
C PHE A 157 3.27 -11.03 -15.06
N LEU A 158 2.93 -10.27 -14.02
CA LEU A 158 2.34 -8.95 -14.16
C LEU A 158 3.38 -7.92 -14.61
N GLU A 159 4.59 -7.93 -14.05
CA GLU A 159 5.69 -7.11 -14.59
C GLU A 159 5.95 -7.37 -16.07
N PHE A 160 5.93 -8.64 -16.47
CA PHE A 160 6.15 -9.11 -17.83
C PHE A 160 4.99 -8.78 -18.77
N TYR A 161 3.78 -8.60 -18.23
CA TYR A 161 2.58 -8.30 -19.01
C TYR A 161 2.50 -6.85 -19.50
N ASP A 162 3.65 -6.23 -19.77
CA ASP A 162 3.71 -4.89 -20.34
C ASP A 162 3.31 -4.84 -21.82
N LYS A 163 2.87 -3.67 -22.27
CA LYS A 163 2.42 -3.45 -23.65
C LYS A 163 3.52 -3.77 -24.68
N LYS A 164 4.80 -3.62 -24.31
CA LYS A 164 5.92 -3.85 -25.22
C LYS A 164 6.11 -5.35 -25.46
N THR A 165 6.15 -6.11 -24.38
CA THR A 165 6.29 -7.57 -24.35
C THR A 165 5.09 -8.23 -25.03
N GLN A 166 3.88 -7.74 -24.79
CA GLN A 166 2.68 -8.18 -25.53
C GLN A 166 2.82 -7.97 -27.03
N ARG A 167 3.27 -6.78 -27.47
CA ARG A 167 3.47 -6.50 -28.89
C ARG A 167 4.57 -7.37 -29.51
N GLU A 168 5.67 -7.60 -28.79
CA GLU A 168 6.74 -8.49 -29.21
C GLU A 168 6.21 -9.92 -29.40
N LEU A 169 5.45 -10.44 -28.43
CA LEU A 169 4.81 -11.75 -28.51
C LEU A 169 3.77 -11.85 -29.62
N GLN A 170 2.97 -10.81 -29.84
CA GLN A 170 1.95 -10.79 -30.89
C GLN A 170 2.54 -10.77 -32.29
N ARG A 171 3.69 -10.09 -32.48
CA ARG A 171 4.39 -9.99 -33.77
C ARG A 171 5.29 -11.19 -34.06
N ALA A 172 5.59 -12.01 -33.05
CA ALA A 172 6.48 -13.13 -33.21
C ALA A 172 5.84 -14.25 -34.06
N PRO A 173 6.52 -14.74 -35.12
CA PRO A 173 6.02 -15.86 -35.91
C PRO A 173 5.96 -17.15 -35.09
N ASN A 174 6.85 -17.29 -34.11
CA ASN A 174 6.81 -18.36 -33.11
C ASN A 174 6.72 -17.76 -31.70
N LYS A 175 5.49 -17.65 -31.19
CA LYS A 175 5.23 -17.08 -29.85
C LYS A 175 5.95 -17.82 -28.73
N SER A 176 6.09 -19.15 -28.84
CA SER A 176 6.76 -19.93 -27.78
C SER A 176 8.27 -19.67 -27.75
N LYS A 177 8.91 -19.50 -28.91
CA LYS A 177 10.33 -19.12 -28.99
C LYS A 177 10.52 -17.70 -28.49
N ALA A 178 9.72 -16.74 -28.97
CA ALA A 178 9.79 -15.36 -28.50
C ALA A 178 9.57 -15.25 -26.99
N LEU A 179 8.61 -16.00 -26.45
CA LEU A 179 8.38 -16.06 -25.01
C LEU A 179 9.63 -16.56 -24.28
N LYS A 180 10.25 -17.66 -24.72
CA LYS A 180 11.53 -18.13 -24.14
C LYS A 180 12.65 -17.09 -24.24
N ASP A 181 12.78 -16.42 -25.38
CA ASP A 181 13.82 -15.41 -25.61
C ASP A 181 13.62 -14.20 -24.69
N ILE A 182 12.40 -13.66 -24.60
CA ILE A 182 12.07 -12.56 -23.68
C ILE A 182 12.36 -13.01 -22.24
N PHE A 183 11.92 -14.20 -21.84
CA PHE A 183 12.18 -14.76 -20.51
C PHE A 183 13.69 -14.83 -20.21
N SER A 184 14.50 -15.33 -21.15
CA SER A 184 15.96 -15.43 -20.97
C SER A 184 16.65 -14.07 -20.77
N ARG A 185 16.10 -12.99 -21.33
CA ARG A 185 16.63 -11.62 -21.12
C ARG A 185 16.33 -11.10 -19.73
N TYR A 186 15.18 -11.49 -19.15
CA TYR A 186 14.80 -11.11 -17.80
C TYR A 186 15.55 -11.92 -16.74
N THR A 187 15.80 -13.21 -16.97
CA THR A 187 16.60 -14.03 -16.04
C THR A 187 18.03 -13.51 -15.91
N LYS A 188 18.63 -13.05 -17.02
CA LYS A 188 19.96 -12.41 -17.04
C LYS A 188 20.04 -11.06 -16.30
N ARG A 189 18.91 -10.40 -16.00
CA ARG A 189 18.89 -9.12 -15.27
C ARG A 189 19.00 -9.34 -13.75
N LYS A 190 20.02 -10.06 -13.25
CA LYS A 190 20.49 -10.18 -11.83
C LYS A 190 19.47 -10.39 -10.68
N ARG A 191 18.15 -10.30 -10.88
CA ARG A 191 17.11 -10.42 -9.85
C ARG A 191 16.56 -11.84 -9.71
N ILE A 192 16.80 -12.72 -10.69
CA ILE A 192 16.22 -14.08 -10.72
C ILE A 192 17.24 -15.12 -10.27
N GLU A 193 18.54 -14.90 -10.53
CA GLU A 193 19.62 -15.79 -10.10
C GLU A 193 19.66 -15.98 -8.58
N ASP A 194 19.29 -14.95 -7.81
CA ASP A 194 19.20 -15.02 -6.34
C ASP A 194 17.98 -15.80 -5.81
N PHE A 195 16.98 -16.06 -6.66
CA PHE A 195 15.68 -16.59 -6.22
C PHE A 195 15.43 -18.05 -6.62
N TYR A 196 16.12 -18.62 -7.61
CA TYR A 196 15.70 -19.89 -8.20
C TYR A 196 16.81 -20.82 -8.66
N ASN A 197 16.60 -22.12 -8.43
CA ASN A 197 17.21 -23.18 -9.23
C ASN A 197 16.53 -23.22 -10.62
N TYR A 198 17.32 -23.46 -11.68
CA TYR A 198 16.86 -23.49 -13.08
C TYR A 198 15.73 -24.52 -13.34
N ALA A 199 15.71 -25.62 -12.57
CA ALA A 199 14.68 -26.66 -12.67
C ALA A 199 13.29 -26.16 -12.23
N ASP A 200 13.21 -25.35 -11.18
CA ASP A 200 11.94 -24.81 -10.68
C ASP A 200 11.39 -23.77 -11.65
N PHE A 201 12.27 -22.97 -12.25
CA PHE A 201 11.89 -21.99 -13.25
C PHE A 201 11.15 -22.60 -14.46
N THR A 202 11.61 -23.73 -14.98
CA THR A 202 10.97 -24.38 -16.14
C THR A 202 9.55 -24.87 -15.82
N LYS A 203 9.34 -25.45 -14.63
CA LYS A 203 8.01 -25.86 -14.17
C LYS A 203 7.08 -24.67 -14.08
N ILE A 204 7.57 -23.57 -13.53
CA ILE A 204 6.74 -22.39 -13.32
C ILE A 204 6.43 -21.70 -14.64
N PHE A 205 7.40 -21.59 -15.54
CA PHE A 205 7.16 -21.13 -16.91
C PHE A 205 6.04 -21.91 -17.59
N ASN A 206 6.11 -23.24 -17.55
CA ASN A 206 5.13 -24.11 -18.20
C ASN A 206 3.73 -23.95 -17.59
N SER A 207 3.62 -23.77 -16.27
CA SER A 207 2.34 -23.52 -15.60
C SER A 207 1.64 -22.25 -16.07
N MET A 208 2.42 -21.21 -16.41
CA MET A 208 1.88 -19.90 -16.79
C MET A 208 1.80 -19.69 -18.30
N LYS A 209 2.52 -20.49 -19.08
CA LYS A 209 2.63 -20.40 -20.54
C LYS A 209 1.26 -20.26 -21.23
N PRO A 210 0.20 -21.01 -20.88
CA PRO A 210 -1.10 -20.87 -21.53
C PRO A 210 -1.68 -19.45 -21.40
N TYR A 211 -1.52 -18.82 -20.23
CA TYR A 211 -2.03 -17.48 -19.96
C TYR A 211 -1.16 -16.38 -20.56
N LEU A 212 0.16 -16.59 -20.56
CA LEU A 212 1.12 -15.66 -21.17
C LEU A 212 0.90 -15.53 -22.67
N LEU A 213 0.63 -16.65 -23.36
CA LEU A 213 0.41 -16.69 -24.80
C LEU A 213 -0.92 -16.05 -25.24
N THR A 214 -1.95 -16.14 -24.42
CA THR A 214 -3.32 -15.67 -24.71
C THR A 214 -3.58 -14.26 -24.22
N ALA A 215 -2.66 -13.67 -23.48
CA ALA A 215 -2.86 -12.39 -22.82
C ALA A 215 -3.95 -12.33 -21.78
N SER A 216 -4.42 -13.48 -21.32
CA SER A 216 -5.58 -13.52 -20.47
C SER A 216 -5.20 -13.67 -19.01
N TYR A 217 -4.78 -12.55 -18.41
CA TYR A 217 -4.65 -12.46 -16.96
C TYR A 217 -5.97 -12.76 -16.24
N LYS A 218 -7.09 -12.40 -16.86
CA LYS A 218 -8.43 -12.71 -16.35
C LYS A 218 -8.64 -14.22 -16.26
N ASP A 219 -8.20 -14.98 -17.26
CA ASP A 219 -8.35 -16.44 -17.23
C ASP A 219 -7.36 -17.08 -16.24
N TYR A 220 -6.12 -16.56 -16.15
CA TYR A 220 -5.21 -16.97 -15.07
C TYR A 220 -5.83 -16.78 -13.68
N ALA A 221 -6.40 -15.60 -13.41
CA ALA A 221 -7.03 -15.31 -12.12
C ALA A 221 -8.27 -16.17 -11.87
N LYS A 222 -9.06 -16.50 -12.91
CA LYS A 222 -10.20 -17.42 -12.79
C LYS A 222 -9.76 -18.86 -12.53
N ASP A 223 -8.66 -19.31 -13.12
CA ASP A 223 -8.21 -20.68 -12.96
C ASP A 223 -7.60 -20.87 -11.56
N VAL A 224 -6.76 -19.91 -11.11
CA VAL A 224 -6.22 -19.97 -9.75
C VAL A 224 -7.31 -19.71 -8.71
N PHE A 225 -8.11 -18.66 -8.86
CA PHE A 225 -9.06 -18.20 -7.83
C PHE A 225 -10.53 -18.45 -8.16
N GLY A 226 -10.83 -19.44 -8.99
CA GLY A 226 -12.20 -19.72 -9.44
C GLY A 226 -13.19 -19.89 -8.29
N GLN A 227 -12.75 -20.56 -7.22
CA GLN A 227 -13.55 -20.74 -6.01
C GLN A 227 -13.89 -19.41 -5.32
N CYS A 228 -13.02 -18.41 -5.41
CA CYS A 228 -13.24 -17.09 -4.81
C CYS A 228 -14.37 -16.29 -5.45
N PHE A 229 -14.80 -16.63 -6.66
CA PHE A 229 -15.93 -15.96 -7.32
C PHE A 229 -17.29 -16.54 -6.94
N LYS A 230 -17.32 -17.64 -6.16
CA LYS A 230 -18.54 -18.22 -5.64
C LYS A 230 -19.06 -17.45 -4.43
N LYS A 231 -20.38 -17.29 -4.32
CA LYS A 231 -21.04 -16.43 -3.32
C LYS A 231 -20.74 -16.88 -1.87
N GLU A 232 -20.66 -18.18 -1.65
CA GLU A 232 -20.34 -18.81 -0.37
C GLU A 232 -18.88 -18.62 0.08
N ASN A 233 -18.00 -18.23 -0.85
CA ASN A 233 -16.57 -18.06 -0.60
C ASN A 233 -16.15 -16.59 -0.47
N ILE A 234 -17.08 -15.64 -0.56
CA ILE A 234 -16.80 -14.21 -0.35
C ILE A 234 -17.36 -13.70 0.97
N TYR A 235 -16.66 -12.76 1.58
CA TYR A 235 -17.18 -11.96 2.67
C TYR A 235 -18.22 -10.98 2.12
N LEU A 236 -19.50 -11.37 2.08
CA LEU A 236 -20.61 -10.53 1.59
C LEU A 236 -20.62 -9.08 2.10
N PRO A 237 -20.23 -8.75 3.35
CA PRO A 237 -20.15 -7.37 3.79
C PRO A 237 -19.21 -6.50 2.95
N THR A 238 -18.18 -7.06 2.31
CA THR A 238 -17.27 -6.25 1.49
C THR A 238 -17.92 -5.76 0.19
N LYS A 239 -18.99 -6.40 -0.28
CA LYS A 239 -19.78 -5.90 -1.42
C LYS A 239 -20.63 -4.68 -1.06
N ARG A 240 -20.85 -4.45 0.24
CA ARG A 240 -21.66 -3.36 0.80
C ARG A 240 -20.81 -2.28 1.46
N LEU A 241 -19.51 -2.22 1.13
CA LEU A 241 -18.65 -1.13 1.61
C LEU A 241 -19.20 0.21 1.12
N PRO A 242 -19.15 1.26 1.96
CA PRO A 242 -19.54 2.59 1.53
C PRO A 242 -18.71 3.09 0.34
N LYS A 243 -19.19 4.16 -0.29
CA LYS A 243 -18.41 4.88 -1.30
C LYS A 243 -17.16 5.47 -0.64
N ILE A 244 -16.07 5.54 -1.40
CA ILE A 244 -14.87 6.25 -0.99
C ILE A 244 -15.00 7.73 -1.35
N ILE A 245 -14.74 8.60 -0.39
CA ILE A 245 -14.56 10.04 -0.62
C ILE A 245 -13.07 10.29 -0.80
N THR A 246 -12.71 10.96 -1.89
CA THR A 246 -11.34 11.38 -2.19
C THR A 246 -11.23 12.89 -2.14
N HIS A 247 -10.21 13.41 -1.46
CA HIS A 247 -9.83 14.81 -1.53
C HIS A 247 -8.43 14.95 -2.10
N ARG A 248 -8.34 15.71 -3.19
CA ARG A 248 -7.09 16.07 -3.87
C ARG A 248 -6.68 17.49 -3.51
N GLY A 249 -5.38 17.77 -3.57
CA GLY A 249 -4.82 19.11 -3.36
C GLY A 249 -4.23 19.34 -1.96
N ILE A 250 -3.59 20.50 -1.76
CA ILE A 250 -2.67 20.74 -0.62
C ILE A 250 -3.42 21.23 0.64
N GLY A 251 -4.55 21.91 0.47
CA GLY A 251 -5.24 22.61 1.56
C GLY A 251 -6.12 21.73 2.47
N GLY A 252 -5.97 21.89 3.78
CA GLY A 252 -6.95 21.40 4.77
C GLY A 252 -6.97 19.89 5.03
N LYS A 253 -6.08 19.11 4.40
CA LYS A 253 -6.01 17.64 4.57
C LYS A 253 -5.83 17.20 6.03
N ALA A 254 -4.91 17.81 6.77
CA ALA A 254 -4.72 17.51 8.20
C ALA A 254 -6.01 17.69 9.01
N LYS A 255 -6.75 18.79 8.81
CA LYS A 255 -8.02 19.04 9.51
C LYS A 255 -9.07 17.98 9.18
N ARG A 256 -9.13 17.53 7.92
CA ARG A 256 -10.03 16.45 7.48
C ARG A 256 -9.63 15.11 8.09
N ILE A 257 -8.35 14.74 8.05
CA ILE A 257 -7.84 13.53 8.70
C ILE A 257 -8.22 13.53 10.19
N ILE A 258 -7.99 14.63 10.91
CA ILE A 258 -8.35 14.76 12.32
C ILE A 258 -9.85 14.52 12.53
N LYS A 259 -10.70 15.16 11.73
CA LYS A 259 -12.16 15.02 11.79
C LYS A 259 -12.60 13.57 11.57
N GLU A 260 -12.01 12.87 10.59
CA GLU A 260 -12.36 11.48 10.30
C GLU A 260 -11.87 10.53 11.40
N LEU A 261 -10.65 10.72 11.92
CA LEU A 261 -10.15 9.95 13.06
C LEU A 261 -11.00 10.14 14.32
N ASP A 262 -11.51 11.35 14.58
CA ASP A 262 -12.41 11.62 15.71
C ASP A 262 -13.75 10.86 15.57
N LYS A 263 -14.19 10.57 14.35
CA LYS A 263 -15.35 9.70 14.03
C LYS A 263 -15.01 8.21 13.99
N LYS A 264 -13.78 7.83 14.36
CA LYS A 264 -13.25 6.47 14.23
C LYS A 264 -13.12 5.95 12.80
N ASN A 265 -13.04 6.84 11.82
CA ASN A 265 -12.88 6.48 10.42
C ASN A 265 -11.38 6.52 10.02
N PRO A 266 -10.76 5.39 9.67
CA PRO A 266 -9.38 5.39 9.18
C PRO A 266 -9.26 6.13 7.85
N VAL A 267 -8.09 6.70 7.54
CA VAL A 267 -7.89 7.53 6.35
C VAL A 267 -6.71 7.02 5.55
N GLY A 268 -6.97 6.56 4.33
CA GLY A 268 -5.94 6.28 3.34
C GLY A 268 -5.30 7.57 2.82
N ILE A 269 -4.00 7.54 2.56
CA ILE A 269 -3.25 8.67 2.01
C ILE A 269 -2.40 8.23 0.82
N THR A 270 -2.22 9.14 -0.13
CA THR A 270 -1.22 9.02 -1.20
C THR A 270 -0.16 10.07 -0.96
N TYR A 271 1.11 9.66 -0.98
CA TYR A 271 2.21 10.55 -0.62
C TYR A 271 3.54 10.08 -1.21
N THR A 272 4.51 10.97 -1.17
CA THR A 272 5.88 10.71 -1.58
C THR A 272 6.60 9.78 -0.60
N ALA A 273 7.06 8.60 -1.05
CA ALA A 273 7.65 7.58 -0.17
C ALA A 273 8.87 8.05 0.64
N ASP A 274 9.65 8.98 0.08
CA ASP A 274 10.90 9.43 0.69
C ASP A 274 10.71 10.13 2.04
N VAL A 275 9.51 10.66 2.34
CA VAL A 275 9.20 11.21 3.68
C VAL A 275 9.37 10.18 4.80
N LEU A 276 9.23 8.88 4.48
CA LEU A 276 9.43 7.80 5.43
C LEU A 276 10.91 7.62 5.82
N ARG A 277 11.83 7.91 4.88
CA ARG A 277 13.28 7.75 5.04
C ARG A 277 13.95 9.04 5.51
N GLY A 278 13.49 10.20 5.04
CA GLY A 278 14.07 11.50 5.37
C GLY A 278 13.79 11.97 6.80
N GLY A 279 12.78 11.40 7.46
CA GLY A 279 12.45 11.75 8.84
C GLY A 279 12.14 13.24 9.00
N ARG A 280 12.60 13.80 10.13
CA ARG A 280 12.50 15.24 10.41
C ARG A 280 13.41 16.11 9.55
N LYS A 281 14.38 15.51 8.85
CA LYS A 281 15.24 16.19 7.87
C LYS A 281 14.56 16.30 6.50
N TRP A 282 13.35 15.77 6.35
CA TRP A 282 12.52 15.97 5.16
C TRP A 282 12.19 17.45 4.98
N TYR A 283 13.05 18.11 4.23
CA TYR A 283 12.90 19.44 3.68
C TYR A 283 13.29 19.32 2.21
N HIS A 284 12.31 19.15 1.33
CA HIS A 284 12.59 19.25 -0.09
C HIS A 284 11.84 20.42 -0.70
N ASP A 285 12.62 21.21 -1.44
CA ASP A 285 12.22 22.02 -2.57
C ASP A 285 11.14 21.27 -3.37
N ILE A 286 9.97 21.91 -3.53
CA ILE A 286 8.76 21.37 -4.17
C ILE A 286 9.08 20.74 -5.54
N LYS A 287 10.18 21.15 -6.18
CA LYS A 287 10.69 20.60 -7.45
C LYS A 287 10.94 19.08 -7.43
N TYR A 288 11.23 18.47 -6.28
CA TYR A 288 11.50 17.01 -6.19
C TYR A 288 10.24 16.17 -5.96
N PHE A 289 9.09 16.80 -5.67
CA PHE A 289 7.83 16.09 -5.42
C PHE A 289 7.42 15.17 -6.59
N TRP A 290 7.68 15.60 -7.82
CA TRP A 290 7.28 14.89 -9.04
C TRP A 290 8.19 13.72 -9.41
N LYS A 291 9.39 13.62 -8.82
CA LYS A 291 10.37 12.58 -9.17
C LYS A 291 10.35 11.38 -8.22
N SER A 292 9.68 11.51 -7.08
CA SER A 292 9.73 10.49 -6.05
C SER A 292 8.56 9.51 -6.17
N PRO A 293 8.79 8.20 -5.92
CA PRO A 293 7.75 7.19 -6.07
C PRO A 293 6.55 7.49 -5.17
N ASN A 294 5.36 7.48 -5.79
CA ASN A 294 4.10 7.52 -5.07
C ASN A 294 3.95 6.26 -4.23
N HIS A 295 3.44 6.45 -3.03
CA HIS A 295 3.18 5.39 -2.06
C HIS A 295 1.84 5.63 -1.38
N GLN A 296 1.22 4.57 -0.88
CA GLN A 296 -0.04 4.64 -0.16
C GLN A 296 0.03 3.89 1.16
N SER A 297 -0.57 4.50 2.19
CA SER A 297 -0.62 3.99 3.56
C SER A 297 -1.94 4.41 4.21
N VAL A 298 -2.20 3.93 5.42
CA VAL A 298 -3.44 4.27 6.16
C VAL A 298 -3.08 4.95 7.48
N ILE A 299 -3.64 6.13 7.71
CA ILE A 299 -3.59 6.83 8.99
C ILE A 299 -4.67 6.25 9.90
N VAL A 300 -4.25 5.82 11.09
CA VAL A 300 -5.06 5.07 12.05
C VAL A 300 -5.06 5.68 13.45
N GLY A 301 -4.43 6.85 13.62
CA GLY A 301 -4.38 7.52 14.90
C GLY A 301 -3.80 8.92 14.83
N LYS A 302 -4.01 9.68 15.89
CA LYS A 302 -3.44 11.01 16.12
C LYS A 302 -3.09 11.20 17.59
N ARG A 303 -2.03 11.97 17.86
CA ARG A 303 -1.64 12.39 19.21
C ARG A 303 -0.99 13.76 19.18
N VAL A 304 -0.86 14.37 20.36
CA VAL A 304 0.02 15.54 20.55
C VAL A 304 1.26 15.10 21.31
N ARG A 305 2.44 15.40 20.77
CA ARG A 305 3.74 15.18 21.41
C ARG A 305 4.63 16.39 21.19
N ASN A 306 5.26 16.91 22.24
CA ASN A 306 6.14 18.09 22.16
C ASN A 306 5.49 19.27 21.43
N LYS A 307 4.23 19.56 21.78
CA LYS A 307 3.37 20.60 21.17
C LYS A 307 3.04 20.38 19.68
N LYS A 308 3.52 19.30 19.03
CA LYS A 308 3.25 18.92 17.64
C LYS A 308 2.12 17.91 17.55
N CYS A 309 1.33 17.98 16.49
CA CYS A 309 0.39 16.92 16.14
C CYS A 309 1.14 15.83 15.37
N GLU A 310 0.94 14.58 15.76
CA GLU A 310 1.50 13.42 15.07
C GLU A 310 0.39 12.49 14.61
N PHE A 311 0.55 11.90 13.44
CA PHE A 311 -0.32 10.86 12.91
C PHE A 311 0.34 9.49 13.01
N LEU A 312 -0.45 8.48 13.37
CA LEU A 312 -0.02 7.09 13.35
C LEU A 312 -0.36 6.49 11.99
N LEU A 313 0.68 6.08 11.26
CA LEU A 313 0.58 5.53 9.93
C LEU A 313 0.86 4.02 9.94
N LYS A 314 -0.04 3.22 9.36
CA LYS A 314 0.21 1.82 8.99
C LYS A 314 0.75 1.80 7.57
N ASN A 315 1.96 1.26 7.42
CA ASN A 315 2.67 1.16 6.16
C ASN A 315 2.82 -0.32 5.76
N SER A 316 3.25 -0.58 4.53
CA SER A 316 3.45 -1.90 3.95
C SER A 316 4.92 -2.29 3.76
N TRP A 317 5.88 -1.68 4.47
CA TRP A 317 7.31 -2.07 4.41
C TRP A 317 7.73 -3.00 5.57
N GLY A 318 6.77 -3.78 6.10
CA GLY A 318 7.02 -4.77 7.12
C GLY A 318 7.18 -4.22 8.53
N ASN A 319 7.57 -5.11 9.44
CA ASN A 319 7.64 -4.89 10.89
C ASN A 319 9.07 -4.62 11.36
N TYR A 320 9.82 -3.89 10.55
CA TYR A 320 11.18 -3.48 10.86
C TYR A 320 11.19 -1.95 10.97
N CYS A 321 11.46 -1.41 12.16
CA CYS A 321 11.43 0.02 12.45
C CYS A 321 12.67 0.72 11.87
N LYS A 322 12.91 0.53 10.58
CA LYS A 322 13.99 1.14 9.82
C LYS A 322 13.56 2.50 9.28
N TYR A 323 12.81 3.24 10.10
CA TYR A 323 12.33 4.59 9.79
C TYR A 323 13.07 5.58 10.66
N SER A 324 13.20 6.81 10.19
CA SER A 324 13.65 7.93 11.04
C SER A 324 12.54 8.45 11.97
N TRP A 325 11.43 7.73 12.05
CA TRP A 325 10.24 8.05 12.82
C TRP A 325 10.09 7.07 13.99
N GLU A 326 9.39 7.50 15.04
CA GLU A 326 9.10 6.62 16.17
C GLU A 326 8.09 5.54 15.77
N CYS A 327 8.40 4.29 16.04
CA CYS A 327 7.47 3.20 15.81
C CYS A 327 6.57 2.96 17.02
N GLN A 328 5.27 2.81 16.75
CA GLN A 328 4.33 2.26 17.70
C GLN A 328 4.59 0.75 17.83
N LYS A 329 4.77 0.28 19.06
CA LYS A 329 4.91 -1.16 19.36
C LYS A 329 3.73 -1.69 20.20
N ASP A 330 3.46 -2.99 20.12
CA ASP A 330 2.58 -3.69 21.06
C ASP A 330 3.34 -4.09 22.35
N PRO A 331 2.67 -4.63 23.38
CA PRO A 331 3.34 -5.12 24.59
C PRO A 331 4.38 -6.22 24.32
N GLY A 332 4.25 -6.96 23.21
CA GLY A 332 5.20 -7.97 22.77
C GLY A 332 6.35 -7.41 21.94
N GLY A 333 6.49 -6.08 21.84
CA GLY A 333 7.54 -5.40 21.09
C GLY A 333 7.38 -5.44 19.57
N ARG A 334 6.31 -6.03 19.03
CA ARG A 334 6.02 -6.02 17.60
C ARG A 334 5.63 -4.63 17.17
N GLU A 335 5.90 -4.30 15.91
CA GLU A 335 5.65 -2.97 15.38
C GLU A 335 4.29 -2.89 14.69
N LEU A 336 3.58 -1.78 14.92
CA LEU A 336 2.18 -1.62 14.54
C LEU A 336 1.97 -0.53 13.50
N GLY A 337 2.90 0.42 13.45
CA GLY A 337 2.88 1.60 12.61
C GLY A 337 3.93 2.62 13.07
N ILE A 338 3.96 3.77 12.41
CA ILE A 338 4.92 4.85 12.68
C ILE A 338 4.20 6.15 13.04
N TRP A 339 4.69 6.84 14.07
CA TRP A 339 4.26 8.17 14.44
C TRP A 339 5.04 9.22 13.66
N MET A 340 4.33 9.98 12.83
CA MET A 340 4.90 11.00 11.96
C MET A 340 4.35 12.38 12.31
N ASP A 341 5.21 13.40 12.21
CA ASP A 341 4.77 14.80 12.30
C ASP A 341 3.74 15.10 11.20
N ALA A 342 2.58 15.62 11.61
CA ALA A 342 1.46 15.83 10.70
C ALA A 342 1.78 16.85 9.60
N ASP A 343 2.52 17.93 9.89
CA ASP A 343 2.88 18.93 8.90
C ASP A 343 3.84 18.34 7.88
N THR A 344 4.89 17.65 8.35
CA THR A 344 5.86 16.97 7.48
C THR A 344 5.18 15.94 6.57
N LEU A 345 4.25 15.14 7.10
CA LEU A 345 3.52 14.18 6.28
C LEU A 345 2.62 14.87 5.24
N MET A 346 1.97 15.99 5.61
CA MET A 346 1.07 16.71 4.71
C MET A 346 1.79 17.42 3.57
N THR A 347 3.06 17.82 3.72
CA THR A 347 3.84 18.36 2.59
C THR A 347 4.16 17.29 1.54
N ALA A 348 4.28 16.03 1.96
CA ALA A 348 4.50 14.89 1.08
C ALA A 348 3.21 14.26 0.54
N THR A 349 2.06 14.57 1.14
CA THR A 349 0.76 13.97 0.77
C THR A 349 0.21 14.66 -0.47
N SER A 350 -0.21 13.91 -1.48
CA SER A 350 -1.00 14.40 -2.62
C SER A 350 -2.50 14.32 -2.32
N ASP A 351 -2.97 13.13 -1.95
CA ASP A 351 -4.40 12.82 -1.80
C ASP A 351 -4.71 12.16 -0.45
N ILE A 352 -5.94 12.33 0.03
CA ILE A 352 -6.51 11.52 1.12
C ILE A 352 -7.80 10.87 0.67
N PHE A 353 -8.12 9.71 1.22
CA PHE A 353 -9.35 8.98 0.94
C PHE A 353 -9.85 8.17 2.13
N TYR A 354 -11.16 8.06 2.27
CA TYR A 354 -11.81 7.36 3.40
C TYR A 354 -13.22 6.95 3.01
N PHE A 355 -13.82 6.03 3.78
CA PHE A 355 -15.20 5.61 3.56
C PHE A 355 -16.18 6.70 3.99
N ASP A 356 -17.25 6.91 3.21
CA ASP A 356 -18.35 7.79 3.59
C ASP A 356 -19.17 7.17 4.74
N VAL A 357 -18.92 7.63 5.97
CA VAL A 357 -19.57 7.15 7.20
C VAL A 357 -20.83 7.94 7.57
N ARG A 358 -21.33 8.81 6.70
CA ARG A 358 -22.60 9.52 6.96
C ARG A 358 -23.73 8.49 7.07
N LYS A 359 -24.45 8.55 8.19
CA LYS A 359 -25.64 7.72 8.44
C LYS A 359 -26.81 8.25 7.66
#